data_AF-A0A921K1Y8-F1
#
_entry.id   AF-A0A921K1Y8-F1
#
_cell.length_a   1.000
_cell.length_b   1.000
_cell.length_c   1.000
_cell.angle_alpha   90.00
_cell.angle_beta   90.00
_cell.angle_gamma   90.00
#
_symmetry.space_group_name_H-M   'P 1'
#
loop_
_entity.id
_entity.type
_entity.pdbx_description
1 polymer ?
#
loop_
_entity_poly.entity_id
_entity_poly.type
_entity_poly.pdbx_seq_one_letter_code
_entity_poly.pdbx_strand_id
1 'polypeptide(L)'
;MKIKPIETKYKGYRFRSRLEARWAVFFDTLKYDWEYEPEGFDLGGLYYLPDFKVFDTWYEVKAKGKLTVEDAEKIVRFVKAGNDIIYLDGTPDIGNYIRISYDGSLHTMEKSLEGMTYREIADFLNARSDPKTRDGDILWWKNGCPYVYAGFTYYENEGMYMDFLVDAVKKARSARFEHGENPGRYDNEFKGGSILETLKRAKEGGSLQ
;
A
#
# COMPACT_ATOMS: atom_id res chain seq x y z
N MET A 1 20.95 -19.44 12.29
CA MET A 1 21.35 -18.02 12.27
C MET A 1 20.23 -17.23 11.59
N LYS A 2 19.46 -16.39 12.31
CA LYS A 2 18.47 -15.50 11.67
C LYS A 2 19.24 -14.37 10.98
N ILE A 3 19.26 -14.35 9.66
CA ILE A 3 19.82 -13.24 8.89
C ILE A 3 18.94 -12.02 9.18
N LYS A 4 19.50 -11.00 9.85
CA LYS A 4 18.80 -9.73 10.04
C LYS A 4 18.81 -8.97 8.71
N PRO A 5 17.66 -8.47 8.23
CA PRO A 5 17.64 -7.58 7.08
C PRO A 5 18.51 -6.35 7.37
N ILE A 6 19.15 -5.83 6.33
CA ILE A 6 19.99 -4.62 6.41
C ILE A 6 19.04 -3.42 6.49
N GLU A 7 19.21 -2.59 7.52
CA GLU A 7 18.52 -1.31 7.65
C GLU A 7 18.66 -0.50 6.37
N THR A 8 17.55 0.00 5.86
CA THR A 8 17.49 0.68 4.57
C THR A 8 17.09 2.12 4.76
N LYS A 9 17.94 3.07 4.34
CA LYS A 9 17.65 4.50 4.47
C LYS A 9 16.92 5.03 3.24
N TYR A 10 15.86 5.79 3.46
CA TYR A 10 15.10 6.44 2.38
C TYR A 10 14.33 7.65 2.92
N LYS A 11 14.48 8.82 2.28
CA LYS A 11 13.86 10.10 2.70
C LYS A 11 13.98 10.42 4.21
N GLY A 12 15.10 10.08 4.82
CA GLY A 12 15.34 10.32 6.25
C GLY A 12 14.81 9.21 7.19
N TYR A 13 13.99 8.30 6.69
CA TYR A 13 13.53 7.11 7.44
C TYR A 13 14.56 5.97 7.38
N ARG A 14 14.53 5.11 8.41
CA ARG A 14 15.31 3.87 8.50
C ARG A 14 14.34 2.69 8.50
N PHE A 15 14.17 2.09 7.35
CA PHE A 15 13.30 0.93 7.17
C PHE A 15 13.96 -0.34 7.71
N ARG A 16 13.15 -1.20 8.33
CA ARG A 16 13.55 -2.52 8.85
C ARG A 16 13.92 -3.48 7.72
N SER A 17 13.44 -3.22 6.50
CA SER A 17 13.80 -4.00 5.33
C SER A 17 13.87 -3.17 4.04
N ARG A 18 14.62 -3.67 3.05
CA ARG A 18 14.57 -3.14 1.68
C ARG A 18 13.18 -3.25 1.06
N LEU A 19 12.36 -4.20 1.51
CA LEU A 19 11.02 -4.41 0.99
C LEU A 19 10.09 -3.27 1.37
N GLU A 20 10.09 -2.88 2.64
CA GLU A 20 9.36 -1.72 3.14
C GLU A 20 9.82 -0.44 2.41
N ALA A 21 11.13 -0.23 2.27
CA ALA A 21 11.65 0.94 1.57
C ALA A 21 11.18 1.03 0.10
N ARG A 22 10.96 -0.11 -0.58
CA ARG A 22 10.38 -0.11 -1.94
C ARG A 22 8.91 0.29 -1.94
N TRP A 23 8.15 -0.07 -0.92
CA TRP A 23 6.78 0.39 -0.75
C TRP A 23 6.71 1.90 -0.48
N ALA A 24 7.65 2.45 0.28
CA ALA A 24 7.80 3.90 0.41
C ALA A 24 8.09 4.59 -0.93
N VAL A 25 9.04 4.07 -1.74
CA VAL A 25 9.30 4.57 -3.10
C VAL A 25 8.05 4.52 -3.98
N PHE A 26 7.28 3.46 -3.83
CA PHE A 26 6.05 3.26 -4.57
C PHE A 26 5.01 4.33 -4.21
N PHE A 27 4.67 4.49 -2.93
CA PHE A 27 3.73 5.52 -2.46
C PHE A 27 4.19 6.94 -2.83
N ASP A 28 5.49 7.20 -2.73
CA ASP A 28 6.09 8.47 -3.14
C ASP A 28 5.98 8.74 -4.64
N THR A 29 6.12 7.71 -5.47
CA THR A 29 5.94 7.86 -6.92
C THR A 29 4.49 8.21 -7.22
N LEU A 30 3.56 7.60 -6.50
CA LEU A 30 2.12 7.90 -6.60
C LEU A 30 1.69 9.21 -5.95
N LYS A 31 2.63 9.93 -5.31
CA LYS A 31 2.38 11.19 -4.60
C LYS A 31 1.36 11.03 -3.47
N TYR A 32 1.36 9.89 -2.79
CA TYR A 32 0.56 9.72 -1.58
C TYR A 32 1.29 10.26 -0.37
N ASP A 33 0.50 10.79 0.56
CA ASP A 33 0.97 11.07 1.90
C ASP A 33 0.98 9.76 2.68
N TRP A 34 2.17 9.37 3.13
CA TRP A 34 2.39 8.16 3.92
C TRP A 34 3.26 8.45 5.13
N GLU A 35 3.02 7.69 6.19
CA GLU A 35 3.79 7.68 7.42
C GLU A 35 4.34 6.26 7.65
N TYR A 36 5.59 6.17 8.09
CA TYR A 36 6.23 4.89 8.42
C TYR A 36 6.20 4.67 9.93
N GLU A 37 5.65 3.52 10.35
CA GLU A 37 5.47 3.12 11.75
C GLU A 37 4.92 4.26 12.66
N PRO A 38 3.82 4.95 12.30
CA PRO A 38 3.41 6.16 13.02
C PRO A 38 2.87 5.87 14.43
N GLU A 39 2.27 4.70 14.65
CA GLU A 39 1.60 4.36 15.91
C GLU A 39 1.67 2.87 16.21
N GLY A 40 2.02 2.55 17.47
CA GLY A 40 1.98 1.19 18.00
C GLY A 40 0.71 0.94 18.84
N PHE A 41 0.17 -0.26 18.74
CA PHE A 41 -1.07 -0.68 19.38
C PHE A 41 -0.83 -1.78 20.41
N ASP A 42 -1.52 -1.68 21.54
CA ASP A 42 -1.65 -2.78 22.51
C ASP A 42 -2.93 -3.57 22.20
N LEU A 43 -2.76 -4.79 21.67
CA LEU A 43 -3.87 -5.69 21.28
C LEU A 43 -4.14 -6.73 22.38
N GLY A 44 -4.18 -6.28 23.63
CA GLY A 44 -4.40 -7.11 24.82
C GLY A 44 -3.14 -7.88 25.22
N GLY A 45 -2.04 -7.17 25.43
CA GLY A 45 -0.71 -7.70 25.77
C GLY A 45 0.12 -8.12 24.55
N LEU A 46 -0.45 -8.03 23.34
CA LEU A 46 0.24 -8.24 22.08
C LEU A 46 0.49 -6.89 21.42
N TYR A 47 1.73 -6.41 21.46
CA TYR A 47 2.10 -5.16 20.81
C TYR A 47 2.24 -5.34 19.30
N TYR A 48 1.61 -4.44 18.55
CA TYR A 48 1.64 -4.44 17.10
C TYR A 48 1.95 -3.04 16.55
N LEU A 49 2.82 -2.97 15.55
CA LEU A 49 3.24 -1.74 14.90
C LEU A 49 3.16 -1.99 13.37
N PRO A 50 2.06 -1.57 12.73
CA PRO A 50 1.92 -1.65 11.28
C PRO A 50 3.02 -0.86 10.57
N ASP A 51 3.44 -1.32 9.39
CA ASP A 51 4.56 -0.71 8.65
C ASP A 51 4.23 0.70 8.16
N PHE A 52 3.04 0.90 7.57
CA PHE A 52 2.66 2.19 6.99
C PHE A 52 1.23 2.59 7.34
N LYS A 53 1.02 3.89 7.37
CA LYS A 53 -0.30 4.50 7.24
C LYS A 53 -0.29 5.39 6.00
N VAL A 54 -1.22 5.16 5.08
CA VAL A 54 -1.39 6.00 3.89
C VAL A 54 -2.81 6.52 3.92
N PHE A 55 -2.95 7.84 4.05
CA PHE A 55 -4.23 8.46 4.43
C PHE A 55 -4.82 7.81 5.70
N ASP A 56 -6.03 7.26 5.63
CA ASP A 56 -6.70 6.59 6.75
C ASP A 56 -6.61 5.05 6.68
N THR A 57 -5.68 4.52 5.89
CA THR A 57 -5.56 3.06 5.66
C THR A 57 -4.20 2.56 6.16
N TRP A 58 -4.23 1.48 6.93
CA TRP A 58 -3.02 0.80 7.42
C TRP A 58 -2.51 -0.21 6.40
N TYR A 59 -1.20 -0.41 6.37
CA TYR A 59 -0.55 -1.39 5.51
C TYR A 59 0.51 -2.18 6.26
N GLU A 60 0.55 -3.48 6.01
CA GLU A 60 1.58 -4.41 6.53
C GLU A 60 2.33 -5.04 5.36
N VAL A 61 3.65 -4.95 5.38
CA VAL A 61 4.53 -5.51 4.37
C VAL A 61 5.11 -6.85 4.85
N LYS A 62 4.98 -7.90 4.03
CA LYS A 62 5.71 -9.16 4.24
C LYS A 62 6.30 -9.68 2.95
N ALA A 63 7.33 -10.51 3.09
CA ALA A 63 7.81 -11.29 1.96
C ALA A 63 6.71 -12.26 1.49
N LYS A 64 6.65 -12.47 0.17
CA LYS A 64 5.66 -13.34 -0.48
C LYS A 64 5.69 -14.75 0.15
N GLY A 65 4.52 -15.23 0.61
CA GLY A 65 4.36 -16.55 1.22
C GLY A 65 5.07 -16.72 2.58
N LYS A 66 5.36 -15.63 3.29
CA LYS A 66 6.06 -15.64 4.59
C LYS A 66 5.24 -15.07 5.75
N LEU A 67 3.92 -14.97 5.60
CA LEU A 67 3.06 -14.57 6.72
C LEU A 67 3.05 -15.68 7.77
N THR A 68 3.39 -15.36 9.00
CA THR A 68 3.44 -16.32 10.11
C THR A 68 2.12 -16.35 10.89
N VAL A 69 1.95 -17.36 11.74
CA VAL A 69 0.81 -17.44 12.66
C VAL A 69 0.74 -16.23 13.59
N GLU A 70 1.90 -15.72 14.04
CA GLU A 70 1.98 -14.53 14.89
C GLU A 70 1.55 -13.27 14.13
N ASP A 71 1.95 -13.14 12.85
CA ASP A 71 1.48 -12.04 11.99
C ASP A 71 -0.04 -12.11 11.81
N ALA A 72 -0.59 -13.31 11.56
CA ALA A 72 -2.04 -13.51 11.42
C ALA A 72 -2.79 -13.12 12.71
N GLU A 73 -2.25 -13.48 13.88
CA GLU A 73 -2.84 -13.10 15.16
C GLU A 73 -2.88 -11.57 15.35
N LYS A 74 -1.76 -10.89 15.07
CA LYS A 74 -1.68 -9.41 15.13
C LYS A 74 -2.70 -8.76 14.21
N ILE A 75 -2.73 -9.17 12.94
CA ILE A 75 -3.66 -8.66 11.92
C ILE A 75 -5.11 -8.87 12.36
N VAL A 76 -5.48 -10.07 12.80
CA VAL A 76 -6.86 -10.38 13.20
C VAL A 76 -7.27 -9.55 14.41
N ARG A 77 -6.41 -9.42 15.43
CA ARG A 77 -6.72 -8.60 16.61
C ARG A 77 -6.80 -7.11 16.27
N PHE A 78 -5.93 -6.63 15.38
CA PHE A 78 -5.93 -5.25 14.92
C PHE A 78 -7.21 -4.88 14.18
N VAL A 79 -7.65 -5.76 13.28
CA VAL A 79 -8.89 -5.60 12.52
C VAL A 79 -10.11 -5.67 13.43
N LYS A 80 -10.16 -6.62 14.38
CA LYS A 80 -11.22 -6.68 15.40
C LYS A 80 -11.29 -5.45 16.31
N ALA A 81 -10.19 -4.70 16.45
CA ALA A 81 -10.17 -3.42 17.15
C ALA A 81 -10.71 -2.25 16.30
N GLY A 82 -11.21 -2.51 15.09
CA GLY A 82 -11.83 -1.53 14.20
C GLY A 82 -10.88 -0.89 13.19
N ASN A 83 -9.68 -1.45 12.99
CA ASN A 83 -8.69 -0.90 12.06
C ASN A 83 -8.56 -1.78 10.82
N ASP A 84 -8.93 -1.25 9.66
CA ASP A 84 -8.70 -1.94 8.40
C ASP A 84 -7.21 -1.96 8.05
N ILE A 85 -6.75 -3.07 7.47
CA ILE A 85 -5.37 -3.21 7.02
C ILE A 85 -5.27 -3.85 5.65
N ILE A 86 -4.33 -3.37 4.84
CA ILE A 86 -3.99 -3.96 3.56
C ILE A 86 -2.66 -4.70 3.68
N TYR A 87 -2.70 -5.98 3.30
CA TYR A 87 -1.55 -6.86 3.31
C TYR A 87 -0.77 -6.77 1.99
N LEU A 88 0.47 -6.29 2.07
CA LEU A 88 1.38 -6.07 0.97
C LEU A 88 2.41 -7.20 0.90
N ASP A 89 2.14 -8.20 0.05
CA ASP A 89 3.02 -9.37 -0.08
C ASP A 89 4.02 -9.26 -1.22
N GLY A 90 5.29 -9.21 -0.85
CA GLY A 90 6.39 -9.05 -1.78
C GLY A 90 6.57 -7.60 -2.23
N THR A 91 7.24 -7.44 -3.37
CA THR A 91 7.51 -6.12 -3.93
C THR A 91 6.27 -5.55 -4.59
N PRO A 92 6.17 -4.22 -4.72
CA PRO A 92 5.10 -3.61 -5.53
C PRO A 92 4.99 -4.26 -6.92
N ASP A 93 3.77 -4.56 -7.31
CA ASP A 93 3.41 -5.14 -8.60
C ASP A 93 2.02 -4.67 -9.01
N ILE A 94 1.68 -4.90 -10.28
CA ILE A 94 0.34 -4.64 -10.80
C ILE A 94 -0.54 -5.83 -10.39
N GLY A 95 -1.54 -5.57 -9.56
CA GLY A 95 -2.50 -6.58 -9.12
C GLY A 95 -3.24 -6.16 -7.86
N ASN A 96 -4.02 -7.10 -7.33
CA ASN A 96 -4.83 -6.88 -6.14
C ASN A 96 -4.05 -7.26 -4.88
N TYR A 97 -4.30 -6.52 -3.81
CA TYR A 97 -3.75 -6.83 -2.49
C TYR A 97 -4.88 -7.00 -1.50
N ILE A 98 -4.61 -7.81 -0.49
CA ILE A 98 -5.66 -8.31 0.38
C ILE A 98 -5.98 -7.23 1.41
N ARG A 99 -7.15 -6.61 1.29
CA ARG A 99 -7.74 -5.81 2.37
C ARG A 99 -8.42 -6.74 3.36
N ILE A 100 -8.12 -6.53 4.64
CA ILE A 100 -8.74 -7.24 5.75
C ILE A 100 -9.43 -6.16 6.59
N SER A 101 -10.75 -6.19 6.60
CA SER A 101 -11.61 -5.25 7.32
C SER A 101 -12.59 -5.98 8.22
N TYR A 102 -13.11 -5.26 9.21
CA TYR A 102 -14.12 -5.75 10.16
C TYR A 102 -15.53 -5.23 9.82
N ASP A 103 -15.73 -4.56 8.69
CA ASP A 103 -17.06 -4.13 8.32
C ASP A 103 -17.87 -5.37 7.91
N GLY A 104 -18.86 -5.72 8.73
CA GLY A 104 -19.85 -6.78 8.48
C GLY A 104 -20.74 -6.56 7.24
N SER A 105 -20.21 -5.91 6.21
CA SER A 105 -20.80 -5.76 4.89
C SER A 105 -20.50 -7.00 4.04
N LEU A 106 -21.45 -7.33 3.17
CA LEU A 106 -21.63 -8.65 2.55
C LEU A 106 -20.48 -9.14 1.62
N HIS A 107 -19.34 -8.43 1.52
CA HIS A 107 -18.24 -8.68 0.57
C HIS A 107 -16.85 -8.72 1.22
N THR A 108 -16.75 -8.70 2.55
CA THR A 108 -15.47 -8.60 3.24
C THR A 108 -14.98 -9.97 3.69
N MET A 109 -13.65 -10.14 3.72
CA MET A 109 -12.98 -11.39 4.12
C MET A 109 -13.39 -11.89 5.52
N GLU A 110 -14.07 -11.07 6.32
CA GLU A 110 -14.56 -11.41 7.66
C GLU A 110 -15.34 -12.74 7.70
N LYS A 111 -16.34 -12.95 6.82
CA LYS A 111 -17.09 -14.23 6.77
C LYS A 111 -16.22 -15.44 6.43
N SER A 112 -15.08 -15.21 5.77
CA SER A 112 -14.14 -16.29 5.44
C SER A 112 -13.19 -16.60 6.58
N LEU A 113 -12.91 -15.65 7.50
CA LEU A 113 -11.96 -15.81 8.61
C LEU A 113 -12.63 -16.23 9.92
N GLU A 114 -13.95 -16.03 10.05
CA GLU A 114 -14.69 -16.43 11.24
C GLU A 114 -14.60 -17.94 11.47
N GLY A 115 -14.23 -18.35 12.70
CA GLY A 115 -14.02 -19.75 13.06
C GLY A 115 -12.68 -20.36 12.59
N MET A 116 -11.89 -19.66 11.77
CA MET A 116 -10.54 -20.11 11.41
C MET A 116 -9.55 -19.88 12.55
N THR A 117 -8.64 -20.82 12.72
CA THR A 117 -7.43 -20.65 13.53
C THR A 117 -6.46 -19.67 12.84
N TYR A 118 -5.59 -19.02 13.61
CA TYR A 118 -4.55 -18.14 13.04
C TYR A 118 -3.63 -18.84 12.03
N ARG A 119 -3.45 -20.16 12.16
CA ARG A 119 -2.69 -20.96 11.19
C ARG A 119 -3.42 -21.07 9.86
N GLU A 120 -4.71 -21.41 9.88
CA GLU A 120 -5.50 -21.49 8.65
C GLU A 120 -5.57 -20.13 7.96
N ILE A 121 -5.65 -19.03 8.73
CA ILE A 121 -5.61 -17.66 8.20
C ILE A 121 -4.25 -17.39 7.53
N ALA A 122 -3.15 -17.76 8.19
CA ALA A 122 -1.82 -17.61 7.60
C ALA A 122 -1.65 -18.41 6.31
N ASP A 123 -2.11 -19.67 6.31
CA ASP A 123 -2.06 -20.55 5.15
C ASP A 123 -2.94 -20.01 4.00
N PHE A 124 -4.13 -19.50 4.31
CA PHE A 124 -5.04 -18.86 3.35
C PHE A 124 -4.41 -17.63 2.69
N LEU A 125 -3.82 -16.72 3.48
CA LEU A 125 -3.19 -15.50 2.98
C LEU A 125 -1.94 -15.81 2.15
N ASN A 126 -1.14 -16.81 2.57
CA ASN A 126 0.04 -17.26 1.83
C ASN A 126 -0.33 -17.97 0.51
N ALA A 127 -1.41 -18.76 0.49
CA ALA A 127 -1.88 -19.47 -0.71
C ALA A 127 -2.38 -18.50 -1.79
N ARG A 128 -2.93 -17.35 -1.40
CA ARG A 128 -3.36 -16.29 -2.31
C ARG A 128 -2.23 -15.31 -2.65
N SER A 129 -0.96 -15.68 -2.54
CA SER A 129 0.14 -14.71 -2.68
C SER A 129 0.48 -14.25 -4.11
N ASP A 130 -0.31 -14.63 -5.11
CA ASP A 130 -0.19 -14.08 -6.47
C ASP A 130 -1.19 -12.93 -6.68
N PRO A 131 -0.72 -11.67 -6.76
CA PRO A 131 -1.57 -10.51 -6.99
C PRO A 131 -2.39 -10.58 -8.29
N LYS A 132 -1.97 -11.42 -9.25
CA LYS A 132 -2.61 -11.57 -10.57
C LYS A 132 -3.79 -12.53 -10.59
N THR A 133 -3.95 -13.35 -9.55
CA THR A 133 -5.01 -14.38 -9.48
C THR A 133 -6.01 -14.11 -8.35
N ARG A 134 -5.99 -12.92 -7.76
CA ARG A 134 -6.88 -12.51 -6.67
C ARG A 134 -8.15 -11.86 -7.22
N ASP A 135 -9.30 -12.46 -6.96
CA ASP A 135 -10.57 -11.72 -6.92
C ASP A 135 -10.53 -10.79 -5.70
N GLY A 136 -10.59 -9.47 -5.91
CA GLY A 136 -10.53 -8.49 -4.83
C GLY A 136 -10.42 -7.05 -5.33
N ASP A 137 -10.61 -6.11 -4.41
CA ASP A 137 -10.50 -4.68 -4.67
C ASP A 137 -9.07 -4.32 -5.10
N ILE A 138 -8.98 -3.51 -6.15
CA ILE A 138 -7.71 -2.91 -6.56
C ILE A 138 -7.21 -2.11 -5.35
N LEU A 139 -5.92 -2.23 -5.00
CA LEU A 139 -5.23 -1.60 -3.85
C LEU A 139 -5.65 -0.16 -3.49
N TRP A 140 -6.17 0.52 -4.49
CA TRP A 140 -6.46 1.94 -4.53
C TRP A 140 -7.93 2.23 -4.25
N TRP A 141 -8.83 1.24 -4.23
CA TRP A 141 -10.29 1.45 -4.21
C TRP A 141 -10.84 1.60 -2.79
N LYS A 142 -11.06 2.85 -2.35
CA LYS A 142 -11.95 3.16 -1.21
C LYS A 142 -13.14 3.94 -1.76
N ASN A 143 -14.37 3.49 -1.48
CA ASN A 143 -15.61 4.14 -1.92
C ASN A 143 -15.71 4.35 -3.45
N GLY A 144 -15.24 3.40 -4.26
CA GLY A 144 -15.35 3.49 -5.73
C GLY A 144 -14.32 4.39 -6.42
N CYS A 145 -13.32 4.89 -5.70
CA CYS A 145 -12.27 5.74 -6.25
C CYS A 145 -10.89 5.11 -6.08
N PRO A 146 -10.06 4.96 -7.13
CA PRO A 146 -8.65 4.71 -6.92
C PRO A 146 -8.08 5.93 -6.19
N TYR A 147 -7.40 5.75 -5.06
CA TYR A 147 -6.56 6.77 -4.46
C TYR A 147 -5.52 7.11 -5.52
N VAL A 148 -5.76 8.03 -6.42
CA VAL A 148 -4.73 8.77 -7.14
C VAL A 148 -5.23 10.17 -6.94
N TYR A 149 -4.72 10.80 -5.87
CA TYR A 149 -5.00 12.16 -5.43
C TYR A 149 -6.40 12.68 -5.81
N ALA A 150 -7.32 12.75 -4.84
CA ALA A 150 -8.67 13.34 -4.94
C ALA A 150 -8.70 14.66 -5.76
N GLY A 151 -8.77 14.51 -7.09
CA GLY A 151 -8.32 15.48 -8.09
C GLY A 151 -8.06 14.88 -9.47
N PHE A 152 -7.79 13.56 -9.57
CA PHE A 152 -7.90 12.79 -10.82
C PHE A 152 -9.24 12.05 -10.97
N THR A 153 -10.14 12.18 -10.00
CA THR A 153 -11.52 11.73 -10.17
C THR A 153 -12.19 12.57 -11.25
N TYR A 154 -12.65 11.85 -12.27
CA TYR A 154 -13.33 12.32 -13.49
C TYR A 154 -12.41 13.00 -14.48
N TYR A 155 -11.77 12.25 -15.39
CA TYR A 155 -11.73 12.53 -16.84
C TYR A 155 -11.17 11.30 -17.60
N GLU A 156 -12.06 10.53 -18.21
CA GLU A 156 -11.98 9.79 -19.50
C GLU A 156 -10.75 8.96 -19.95
N ASN A 157 -9.68 8.76 -19.17
CA ASN A 157 -8.48 8.06 -19.68
C ASN A 157 -7.95 6.93 -18.78
N GLU A 158 -8.55 5.73 -18.88
CA GLU A 158 -8.06 4.49 -18.24
C GLU A 158 -6.59 4.19 -18.57
N GLY A 159 -6.13 4.52 -19.78
CA GLY A 159 -4.75 4.29 -20.21
C GLY A 159 -3.70 5.07 -19.41
N MET A 160 -4.00 6.32 -19.04
CA MET A 160 -3.06 7.18 -18.31
C MET A 160 -2.86 6.72 -16.86
N TYR A 161 -3.90 6.17 -16.24
CA TYR A 161 -3.85 5.59 -14.90
C TYR A 161 -2.91 4.38 -14.86
N MET A 162 -3.03 3.50 -15.86
CA MET A 162 -2.19 2.32 -15.96
C MET A 162 -0.72 2.66 -16.16
N ASP A 163 -0.40 3.68 -16.97
CA ASP A 163 0.99 4.11 -17.18
C ASP A 163 1.64 4.62 -15.89
N PHE A 164 0.90 5.35 -15.06
CA PHE A 164 1.41 5.88 -13.80
C PHE A 164 1.68 4.78 -12.77
N LEU A 165 0.78 3.80 -12.65
CA LEU A 165 1.00 2.62 -11.82
C LEU A 165 2.18 1.78 -12.31
N VAL A 166 2.29 1.58 -13.63
CA VAL A 166 3.41 0.86 -14.24
C VAL A 166 4.75 1.55 -13.92
N ASP A 167 4.79 2.89 -13.97
CA ASP A 167 5.98 3.66 -13.61
C ASP A 167 6.33 3.52 -12.11
N ALA A 168 5.34 3.61 -11.22
CA ALA A 168 5.54 3.40 -9.78
C ALA A 168 6.07 2.00 -9.47
N VAL A 169 5.51 0.96 -10.07
CA VAL A 169 6.00 -0.42 -9.94
C VAL A 169 7.45 -0.53 -10.44
N LYS A 170 7.75 0.03 -11.62
CA LYS A 170 9.11 0.00 -12.20
C LYS A 170 10.12 0.68 -11.28
N LYS A 171 9.82 1.89 -10.79
CA LYS A 171 10.70 2.66 -9.88
C LYS A 171 10.91 1.96 -8.56
N ALA A 172 9.85 1.46 -7.94
CA ALA A 172 9.96 0.74 -6.68
C ALA A 172 10.80 -0.53 -6.80
N ARG A 173 10.61 -1.32 -7.86
CA ARG A 173 11.35 -2.57 -8.05
C ARG A 173 12.81 -2.33 -8.43
N SER A 174 13.11 -1.24 -9.14
CA SER A 174 14.48 -0.88 -9.55
C SER A 174 15.27 -0.15 -8.45
N ALA A 175 14.61 0.38 -7.43
CA ALA A 175 15.26 1.09 -6.32
C ALA A 175 16.38 0.26 -5.67
N ARG A 176 17.57 0.87 -5.63
CA ARG A 176 18.77 0.37 -4.96
C ARG A 176 19.06 1.29 -3.78
N PHE A 177 19.44 0.71 -2.64
CA PHE A 177 19.65 1.46 -1.40
C PHE A 177 21.10 1.36 -0.89
N GLU A 178 22.01 0.91 -1.74
CA GLU A 178 23.38 0.50 -1.37
C GLU A 178 24.30 1.69 -1.07
N HIS A 179 23.94 2.91 -1.50
CA HIS A 179 24.74 4.12 -1.29
C HIS A 179 23.95 5.32 -0.74
N GLY A 180 22.79 5.10 -0.12
CA GLY A 180 21.96 6.19 0.42
C GLY A 180 21.38 7.09 -0.67
N GLU A 181 21.06 6.54 -1.84
CA GLU A 181 20.44 7.31 -2.91
C GLU A 181 19.08 7.87 -2.48
N ASN A 182 18.96 9.19 -2.58
CA ASN A 182 17.70 9.87 -2.84
C ASN A 182 17.28 9.43 -4.25
N PRO A 183 16.09 8.83 -4.48
CA PRO A 183 15.54 8.84 -5.83
C PRO A 183 15.50 10.29 -6.25
N GLY A 184 16.11 10.58 -7.40
CA GLY A 184 16.38 11.93 -7.84
C GLY A 184 15.24 12.88 -7.49
N ARG A 185 15.58 13.98 -6.82
CA ARG A 185 14.75 15.17 -6.79
C ARG A 185 14.50 15.51 -8.24
N TYR A 186 13.32 15.17 -8.76
CA TYR A 186 12.89 15.63 -10.07
C TYR A 186 12.08 16.89 -9.84
N ASP A 187 12.70 18.01 -10.18
CA ASP A 187 12.00 19.24 -10.48
C ASP A 187 11.00 18.94 -11.62
N ASN A 188 9.73 19.21 -11.33
CA ASN A 188 8.62 18.97 -12.23
C ASN A 188 8.66 19.96 -13.40
N GLU A 189 9.49 19.72 -14.41
CA GLU A 189 9.23 20.21 -15.76
C GLU A 189 8.67 19.05 -16.60
N PHE A 190 7.40 18.77 -16.35
CA PHE A 190 6.57 18.06 -17.32
C PHE A 190 6.59 18.90 -18.60
N LYS A 191 6.91 18.32 -19.76
CA LYS A 191 6.93 19.01 -21.07
C LYS A 191 5.53 19.52 -21.54
N GLY A 192 4.55 19.50 -20.65
CA GLY A 192 3.21 20.07 -20.81
C GLY A 192 2.82 20.86 -19.56
N GLY A 193 3.57 21.93 -19.25
CA GLY A 193 3.26 22.86 -18.16
C GLY A 193 3.41 22.29 -16.74
N SER A 194 3.51 23.19 -15.76
CA SER A 194 3.51 22.81 -14.36
C SER A 194 2.20 22.12 -14.00
N ILE A 195 2.26 21.00 -13.28
CA ILE A 195 1.07 20.28 -12.79
C ILE A 195 0.13 21.22 -12.01
N LEU A 196 0.69 22.22 -11.31
CA LEU A 196 -0.06 23.24 -10.60
C LEU A 196 -0.81 24.20 -11.54
N GLU A 197 -0.25 24.51 -12.71
CA GLU A 197 -0.93 25.34 -13.72
C GLU A 197 -2.07 24.60 -14.40
N THR A 198 -1.87 23.32 -14.71
CA THR A 198 -2.93 22.45 -15.25
C THR A 198 -4.09 22.30 -14.26
N LEU A 199 -3.77 22.17 -12.96
CA LEU A 199 -4.76 22.12 -11.87
C LEU A 199 -5.49 23.46 -11.63
N LYS A 200 -4.83 24.61 -11.82
CA LYS A 200 -5.48 25.93 -11.77
C LYS A 200 -6.50 26.10 -12.88
N ARG A 201 -6.15 25.71 -14.12
CA ARG A 201 -7.04 25.81 -15.28
C ARG A 201 -8.29 24.93 -15.15
N ALA A 202 -8.14 23.72 -14.57
CA ALA A 202 -9.27 22.83 -14.34
C ALA A 202 -10.25 23.34 -13.26
N LYS A 203 -9.77 24.08 -12.25
CA LYS A 203 -10.64 24.72 -11.24
C LYS A 203 -11.37 25.95 -11.75
N GLU A 204 -10.83 26.63 -12.76
CA GLU A 204 -11.40 27.85 -13.33
C GLU A 204 -12.41 27.57 -14.46
N GLY A 205 -12.42 26.35 -15.03
CA GLY A 205 -13.33 25.93 -16.08
C GLY A 205 -14.63 25.30 -15.55
N GLY A 206 -15.61 26.12 -15.17
CA GLY A 206 -16.98 25.66 -14.98
C GLY A 206 -17.57 25.08 -16.28
N SER A 207 -18.33 23.98 -16.15
CA SER A 207 -19.13 23.27 -17.16
C SER A 207 -19.17 23.94 -18.54
N LEU A 208 -18.51 23.33 -19.52
CA LEU A 208 -18.82 23.56 -20.93
C LEU A 208 -19.87 22.54 -21.36
N GLN A 209 -20.97 23.07 -21.90
CA GLN A 209 -22.06 22.35 -22.57
C GLN A 209 -21.56 21.60 -23.80
#